data_AF-S3ID80-F1
#
_entry.id   AF-S3ID80-F1
#
_cell.length_a   1.000
_cell.length_b   1.000
_cell.length_c   1.000
_cell.angle_alpha   90.00
_cell.angle_beta   90.00
_cell.angle_gamma   90.00
#
_symmetry.space_group_name_H-M   'P 1'
#
loop_
_entity.id
_entity.type
_entity.pdbx_description
1 polymer ?
#
loop_
_entity_poly.entity_id
_entity_poly.type
_entity_poly.pdbx_seq_one_letter_code
_entity_poly.pdbx_strand_id
1 'polypeptide(L)' 'MEPRLIAAWPRDSRFARRCFELLSRAYVEARYSAQYEITPEELAWLTARVRSLQEVVKIVCLEHLSDE' A
#
# COMPACT_ATOMS: atom_id res chain seq x y z
N MET A 1 0.88 16.17 -9.15
CA MET A 1 0.71 14.79 -8.67
C MET A 1 2.10 14.21 -8.54
N GLU A 2 2.52 13.78 -7.35
CA GLU A 2 3.89 13.28 -7.12
C GLU A 2 4.08 11.91 -7.79
N PRO A 3 4.83 11.80 -8.89
CA PRO A 3 4.92 10.57 -9.69
C PRO A 3 5.56 9.42 -8.91
N ARG A 4 6.43 9.72 -7.92
CA ARG A 4 7.07 8.71 -7.08
C ARG A 4 6.06 7.91 -6.25
N LEU A 5 4.92 8.49 -5.89
CA LEU A 5 3.86 7.77 -5.16
C LEU A 5 3.17 6.70 -6.02
N ILE A 6 3.14 6.88 -7.35
CA ILE A 6 2.58 5.88 -8.27
C ILE A 6 3.47 4.63 -8.29
N ALA A 7 4.79 4.81 -8.24
CA ALA A 7 5.75 3.70 -8.23
C ALA A 7 5.66 2.84 -6.95
N ALA A 8 5.25 3.44 -5.82
CA ALA A 8 5.04 2.71 -4.58
C ALA A 8 3.88 1.69 -4.67
N TRP A 9 2.93 1.88 -5.59
CA TRP A 9 1.79 1.00 -5.78
C TRP A 9 1.59 0.53 -7.23
N PRO A 10 2.38 -0.47 -7.68
CA PRO A 10 2.27 -0.97 -9.04
C PRO A 10 0.94 -1.72 -9.25
N ARG A 11 0.32 -1.53 -10.42
CA ARG A 11 -0.93 -2.22 -10.84
C ARG A 11 -0.70 -3.15 -12.04
N ASP A 12 0.56 -3.49 -12.28
CA ASP A 12 1.06 -4.28 -13.40
C ASP A 12 0.60 -5.75 -13.33
N SER A 13 0.49 -6.31 -12.12
CA SER A 13 0.12 -7.71 -11.91
C SER A 13 -1.32 -7.88 -11.40
N ARG A 14 -1.90 -9.06 -11.68
CA ARG A 14 -3.19 -9.47 -11.05
C ARG A 14 -3.04 -9.60 -9.54
N PHE A 15 -1.87 -10.06 -9.08
CA PHE A 15 -1.54 -10.21 -7.67
C PHE A 15 -1.55 -8.86 -6.93
N ALA A 16 -0.91 -7.83 -7.49
CA ALA A 16 -0.90 -6.50 -6.89
C ALA A 16 -2.29 -5.87 -6.78
N ARG A 17 -3.13 -6.07 -7.81
CA ARG A 17 -4.54 -5.64 -7.80
C ARG A 17 -5.35 -6.35 -6.71
N ARG A 18 -5.24 -7.68 -6.63
CA ARG A 18 -5.89 -8.48 -5.57
C ARG A 18 -5.46 -8.05 -4.18
N CYS A 19 -4.16 -7.85 -3.95
CA CYS A 19 -3.65 -7.37 -2.66
C CYS A 19 -4.23 -6.01 -2.29
N PHE A 20 -4.32 -5.08 -3.25
CA PHE A 20 -4.93 -3.77 -3.02
C PHE A 20 -6.42 -3.87 -2.64
N GLU A 21 -7.18 -4.72 -3.33
CA GLU A 21 -8.58 -4.98 -3.01
C GLU A 21 -8.73 -5.60 -1.62
N LEU A 22 -7.86 -6.56 -1.26
CA LEU A 22 -7.81 -7.15 0.07
C LEU A 22 -7.51 -6.11 1.15
N LEU A 23 -6.58 -5.18 0.89
CA LEU A 23 -6.27 -4.08 1.81
C LEU A 23 -7.48 -3.13 1.99
N SER A 24 -8.16 -2.79 0.89
CA SER A 24 -9.36 -1.95 0.91
C SER A 24 -10.49 -2.60 1.73
N ARG A 25 -10.76 -3.89 1.46
CA ARG A 25 -11.77 -4.69 2.17
C ARG A 25 -11.41 -4.89 3.64
N ALA A 26 -10.12 -5.01 3.97
CA ALA A 26 -9.64 -5.24 5.33
C ALA A 26 -10.18 -4.22 6.35
N TYR A 27 -10.39 -2.97 5.92
CA TYR A 27 -10.84 -1.90 6.81
C TYR A 27 -12.16 -2.23 7.53
N VAL A 28 -13.07 -2.91 6.82
CA VAL A 28 -14.37 -3.32 7.36
C VAL A 28 -14.41 -4.83 7.59
N GLU A 29 -14.05 -5.60 6.57
CA GLU A 29 -14.30 -7.04 6.57
C GLU A 29 -13.41 -7.80 7.54
N ALA A 30 -12.19 -7.35 7.81
CA ALA A 30 -11.29 -8.04 8.74
C ALA A 30 -11.84 -8.08 10.18
N ARG A 31 -12.81 -7.21 10.53
CA ARG A 31 -13.45 -7.17 11.86
C ARG A 31 -14.79 -7.86 11.91
N TYR A 32 -15.52 -7.90 10.79
CA TYR A 32 -16.94 -8.25 10.77
C TYR A 32 -17.27 -9.44 9.86
N SER A 33 -16.34 -9.89 9.02
CA SER A 33 -16.58 -10.96 8.05
C SER A 33 -15.68 -12.16 8.35
N ALA A 34 -16.30 -13.31 8.58
CA ALA A 34 -15.61 -14.60 8.64
C ALA A 34 -15.10 -15.06 7.27
N GLN A 35 -15.51 -14.40 6.18
CA GLN A 35 -15.10 -14.71 4.81
C GLN A 35 -13.87 -13.90 4.37
N TYR A 36 -13.35 -13.04 5.24
CA TYR A 36 -12.13 -12.31 4.97
C TYR A 36 -10.94 -13.22 5.23
N GLU A 37 -10.28 -13.62 4.15
CA GLU A 37 -9.04 -14.38 4.19
C GLU A 37 -7.94 -13.60 3.46
N ILE A 38 -6.76 -13.59 4.08
CA ILE A 38 -5.53 -13.02 3.52
C ILE A 38 -4.39 -13.98 3.81
N THR A 39 -3.58 -14.30 2.81
CA THR A 39 -2.45 -15.21 3.02
C THR A 39 -1.24 -14.47 3.61
N PRO A 40 -0.31 -15.19 4.28
CA PRO A 40 0.93 -14.59 4.78
C PRO A 40 1.75 -13.91 3.66
N GLU A 41 1.76 -14.47 2.46
CA GLU A 41 2.45 -13.90 1.30
C GLU A 41 1.82 -12.59 0.83
N GLU A 42 0.49 -12.54 0.76
CA GLU A 42 -0.27 -11.31 0.42
C GLU A 42 -0.01 -10.22 1.47
N LEU A 43 -0.05 -10.58 2.76
CA LEU A 43 0.21 -9.65 3.86
C LEU A 43 1.66 -9.14 3.86
N ALA A 44 2.64 -10.03 3.63
CA ALA A 44 4.05 -9.66 3.54
C ALA A 44 4.29 -8.69 2.37
N TRP A 45 3.67 -8.97 1.22
CA TRP A 45 3.75 -8.08 0.05
C TRP A 45 3.13 -6.71 0.34
N LEU A 46 1.93 -6.67 0.93
CA LEU A 46 1.27 -5.42 1.31
C LEU A 46 2.11 -4.60 2.27
N THR A 47 2.70 -5.24 3.28
CA THR A 47 3.56 -4.58 4.27
C THR A 47 4.79 -3.95 3.60
N ALA A 48 5.42 -4.66 2.65
CA ALA A 48 6.54 -4.13 1.90
C ALA A 48 6.15 -2.91 1.04
N ARG A 49 4.96 -2.93 0.40
CA ARG A 49 4.45 -1.80 -0.37
C ARG A 49 4.14 -0.59 0.50
N VAL A 50 3.51 -0.80 1.66
CA VAL A 50 3.23 0.27 2.63
C VAL A 50 4.51 0.93 3.12
N ARG A 51 5.56 0.15 3.43
CA ARG A 51 6.87 0.70 3.82
C ARG A 51 7.49 1.56 2.72
N SER A 52 7.48 1.06 1.48
CA SER A 52 7.98 1.84 0.33
C SER A 52 7.21 3.14 0.14
N LEU A 53 5.89 3.12 0.31
CA LEU A 53 5.07 4.34 0.27
C LEU A 53 5.45 5.32 1.39
N GLN A 54 5.63 4.83 2.62
CA GLN A 54 6.06 5.67 3.75
C GLN A 54 7.42 6.34 3.51
N GLU A 55 8.38 5.61 2.92
CA GLU A 55 9.69 6.16 2.57
C GLU A 55 9.58 7.27 1.53
N VAL A 56 8.82 7.04 0.45
CA VAL A 56 8.60 8.06 -0.59
C VAL A 56 7.91 9.29 -0.03
N VAL A 57 6.86 9.11 0.77
CA VAL A 57 6.15 10.24 1.42
C VAL A 57 7.09 11.00 2.34
N LYS A 58 7.92 10.31 3.14
CA LYS A 58 8.89 10.96 4.01
C LYS A 58 9.88 11.81 3.21
N ILE A 59 10.41 11.29 2.11
CA ILE A 59 11.35 12.04 1.25
C ILE A 59 10.66 13.28 0.69
N VAL A 60 9.46 13.14 0.13
CA VAL A 60 8.70 14.25 -0.47
C VAL A 60 8.35 15.32 0.56
N CYS A 61 7.93 14.92 1.77
CA CYS A 61 7.67 15.87 2.85
C CYS A 61 8.94 16.59 3.30
N LEU A 62 10.08 15.90 3.38
CA LEU A 62 11.35 16.53 3.75
C LEU A 62 11.84 17.51 2.68
N GLU A 63 11.74 17.15 1.39
CA GLU A 63 12.05 18.03 0.27
C GLU A 63 11.22 19.32 0.35
N HIS A 64 9.91 19.21 0.56
CA HIS A 64 9.02 20.37 0.70
C HIS A 64 9.35 21.26 1.91
N LEU A 65 9.79 20.69 3.03
CA LEU A 65 10.16 21.45 4.22
C LEU A 65 11.54 22.09 4.13
N SER A 66 12.42 21.60 3.24
CA SER A 66 13.76 22.17 3.01
C SER A 66 13.79 23.24 1.92
N ASP A 67 12.72 23.37 1.13
CA ASP A 67 12.54 24.41 0.12
C ASP A 67 11.96 25.73 0.71
N GLU A 68 11.71 25.79 2.03
CA GLU A 68 11.44 27.00 2.84
C GLU A 68 12.73 27.54 3.50
#